data_AF-A0A7V4CLA7-F1
#
_entry.id   AF-A0A7V4CLA7-F1
#
_cell.length_a   1.000
_cell.length_b   1.000
_cell.length_c   1.000
_cell.angle_alpha   90.00
_cell.angle_beta   90.00
_cell.angle_gamma   90.00
#
_symmetry.space_group_name_H-M   'P 1'
#
loop_
_entity.id
_entity.type
_entity.pdbx_description
1 polymer ?
#
loop_
_entity_poly.entity_id
_entity_poly.type
_entity_poly.pdbx_seq_one_letter_code
_entity_poly.pdbx_strand_id
1 'polypeptide(L)'
;MVLDLHTHTTASDGTLKPMELVEKAKLIGLEVLAITDHDTITGFHQIDETVYKDPKLLLIRGVEISAEYPTDSLHILGYNFDNSEKVEKVLNELIEYRNKRNELILEKMNQHGFKLTMEELKEVAKGKAIG
;
A
#
# COMPACT_ATOMS: atom_id res chain seq x y z
N MET A 1 -1.47 21.76 -13.71
CA MET A 1 -1.78 20.87 -12.58
C MET A 1 -1.93 19.45 -13.07
N VAL A 2 -0.82 18.70 -13.03
CA VAL A 2 -0.79 17.26 -13.29
C VAL A 2 -0.64 16.54 -11.95
N LEU A 3 -1.55 15.61 -11.67
CA LEU A 3 -1.63 14.93 -10.37
C LEU A 3 -1.89 13.45 -10.55
N ASP A 4 -1.36 12.67 -9.61
CA ASP A 4 -1.72 11.27 -9.42
C ASP A 4 -2.04 11.05 -7.94
N LEU A 5 -3.27 10.63 -7.65
CA LEU A 5 -3.78 10.48 -6.29
C LEU A 5 -3.96 9.01 -5.90
N HIS A 6 -3.50 8.08 -6.72
CA HIS A 6 -3.65 6.65 -6.44
C HIS A 6 -2.42 5.91 -6.92
N THR A 7 -1.42 5.81 -6.04
CA THR A 7 -0.16 5.14 -6.35
C THR A 7 0.31 4.25 -5.20
N HIS A 8 0.86 3.09 -5.56
CA HIS A 8 1.34 2.10 -4.58
C HIS A 8 2.86 2.00 -4.63
N THR A 9 3.43 1.67 -3.48
CA THR A 9 4.84 1.43 -3.29
C THR A 9 5.08 -0.03 -2.92
N THR A 10 6.33 -0.43 -2.80
CA THR A 10 6.70 -1.74 -2.26
C THR A 10 6.27 -1.97 -0.81
N ALA A 11 5.70 -0.97 -0.12
CA ALA A 11 5.11 -1.19 1.20
C ALA A 11 3.83 -2.06 1.14
N SER A 12 3.15 -2.03 0.00
CA SER A 12 2.04 -2.93 -0.35
C SER A 12 2.40 -3.77 -1.58
N ASP A 13 1.75 -3.55 -2.73
CA ASP A 13 1.90 -4.32 -3.96
C ASP A 13 2.52 -3.53 -5.12
N GLY A 14 2.96 -2.29 -4.87
CA GLY A 14 3.64 -1.47 -5.85
C GLY A 14 5.05 -1.97 -6.19
N THR A 15 5.55 -1.57 -7.36
CA THR A 15 6.86 -2.03 -7.86
C THR A 15 8.03 -1.14 -7.47
N LEU A 16 7.78 0.11 -7.10
CA LEU A 16 8.80 1.10 -6.75
C LEU A 16 8.84 1.31 -5.25
N LYS A 17 10.03 1.49 -4.69
CA LYS A 17 10.16 1.97 -3.31
C LYS A 17 9.55 3.38 -3.19
N PRO A 18 9.11 3.80 -1.99
CA PRO A 18 8.50 5.11 -1.80
C PRO A 18 9.32 6.27 -2.38
N MET A 19 10.63 6.30 -2.11
CA MET A 19 11.51 7.32 -2.65
C MET A 19 11.70 7.25 -4.17
N GLU A 20 11.76 6.04 -4.75
CA GLU A 20 11.87 5.86 -6.20
C GLU A 20 10.60 6.35 -6.93
N LEU A 21 9.43 6.14 -6.32
CA LEU A 21 8.16 6.63 -6.81
C LEU A 21 8.12 8.16 -6.82
N VAL A 22 8.54 8.80 -5.72
CA VAL A 22 8.62 10.26 -5.62
C VAL A 22 9.57 10.85 -6.65
N GLU A 23 10.78 10.29 -6.81
CA GLU A 23 11.73 10.78 -7.81
C GLU A 23 11.21 10.61 -9.24
N LYS A 24 10.52 9.50 -9.52
CA LYS A 24 9.86 9.30 -10.81
C LYS A 24 8.76 10.33 -11.06
N ALA A 25 7.95 10.64 -10.05
CA ALA A 25 6.91 11.66 -10.14
C ALA A 25 7.48 13.04 -10.48
N LYS A 26 8.58 13.44 -9.82
CA LYS A 26 9.31 14.68 -10.15
C LYS A 26 9.85 14.66 -11.58
N LEU A 27 10.43 13.54 -12.01
CA LEU A 27 11.03 13.40 -13.34
C LEU A 27 10.00 13.58 -14.47
N ILE A 28 8.78 13.05 -14.29
CA ILE A 28 7.70 13.16 -15.28
C ILE A 28 6.88 14.47 -15.14
N GLY A 29 7.24 15.33 -14.18
CA GLY A 29 6.61 16.63 -13.98
C GLY A 29 5.25 16.60 -13.28
N LEU A 30 5.00 15.61 -12.40
CA LEU A 30 3.83 15.67 -11.52
C LEU A 30 3.98 16.83 -10.53
N GLU A 31 2.89 17.55 -10.32
CA GLU A 31 2.79 18.63 -9.34
C GLU A 31 2.24 18.12 -8.00
N VAL A 32 1.45 17.04 -8.03
CA VAL A 32 0.85 16.40 -6.83
C VAL A 32 0.94 14.88 -6.95
N LEU A 33 1.36 14.21 -5.87
CA LEU A 33 1.43 12.76 -5.77
C LEU A 33 0.83 12.31 -4.43
N ALA A 34 -0.09 11.34 -4.43
CA ALA A 34 -0.52 10.66 -3.21
C ALA A 34 0.01 9.22 -3.17
N ILE A 35 0.65 8.85 -2.04
CA ILE A 35 1.01 7.46 -1.75
C ILE A 35 -0.18 6.84 -1.02
N THR A 36 -0.80 5.82 -1.60
CA THR A 36 -2.04 5.19 -1.14
C THR A 36 -1.89 3.67 -1.08
N ASP A 37 -0.85 3.19 -0.40
CA ASP A 37 -0.60 1.76 -0.25
C ASP A 37 -1.80 1.01 0.35
N HIS A 38 -2.01 -0.25 -0.07
CA HIS A 38 -3.09 -1.10 0.43
C HIS A 38 -2.93 -1.40 1.92
N ASP A 39 -3.94 -1.01 2.70
CA ASP A 39 -4.07 -1.29 4.12
C ASP A 39 -2.83 -0.90 4.96
N THR A 40 -1.99 0.03 4.49
CA THR A 40 -0.79 0.47 5.19
C THR A 40 -0.39 1.89 4.84
N ILE A 41 0.23 2.60 5.78
CA ILE A 41 0.83 3.94 5.55
C ILE A 41 2.35 3.92 5.70
N THR A 42 2.93 2.72 5.81
CA THR A 42 4.36 2.55 6.04
C THR A 42 5.21 3.06 4.89
N GLY A 43 4.72 3.00 3.65
CA GLY A 43 5.39 3.60 2.49
C GLY A 43 5.58 5.10 2.65
N PHE A 44 4.56 5.81 3.13
CA PHE A 44 4.65 7.24 3.38
C PHE A 44 5.61 7.58 4.54
N HIS A 45 5.65 6.76 5.60
CA HIS A 45 6.57 6.95 6.73
C HIS A 45 8.05 6.79 6.37
N GLN A 46 8.37 6.19 5.21
CA GLN A 46 9.74 6.09 4.70
C GLN A 46 10.21 7.34 3.94
N ILE A 47 9.32 8.32 3.74
CA ILE A 47 9.66 9.56 3.04
C ILE A 47 10.31 10.54 4.02
N ASP A 48 11.48 11.04 3.65
CA ASP A 48 12.18 12.06 4.42
C ASP A 48 11.40 13.38 4.47
N GLU A 49 11.47 14.06 5.63
CA GLU A 49 10.77 15.33 5.85
C GLU A 49 11.14 16.41 4.81
N THR A 50 12.38 16.42 4.33
CA THR A 50 12.86 17.35 3.31
C THR A 50 12.16 17.15 1.97
N VAL A 51 11.86 15.90 1.62
CA VAL A 51 11.15 15.53 0.39
C VAL A 51 9.66 15.79 0.53
N TYR A 52 9.08 15.47 1.69
CA TYR A 52 7.68 15.77 1.97
C TYR A 52 7.37 17.27 1.89
N LYS A 53 8.33 18.13 2.30
CA LYS A 53 8.20 19.59 2.26
C LYS A 53 8.71 20.24 0.96
N ASP A 54 9.02 19.45 -0.07
CA ASP A 54 9.51 19.99 -1.35
C ASP A 54 8.42 20.83 -2.03
N PRO A 55 8.63 22.14 -2.27
CA PRO A 55 7.62 22.99 -2.90
C PRO A 55 7.37 22.64 -4.38
N LYS A 56 8.23 21.83 -5.01
CA LYS A 56 8.07 21.43 -6.42
C LYS A 56 7.15 20.23 -6.62
N LEU A 57 6.86 19.47 -5.56
CA LEU A 57 5.96 18.33 -5.60
C LEU A 57 5.16 18.28 -4.30
N LEU A 58 3.86 18.53 -4.38
CA LEU A 58 2.97 18.34 -3.25
C LEU A 58 2.74 16.85 -3.02
N LEU A 59 3.40 16.30 -2.00
CA LEU A 59 3.21 14.92 -1.60
C LEU A 59 2.04 14.82 -0.61
N ILE A 60 1.10 13.91 -0.87
CA ILE A 60 -0.08 13.68 -0.05
C ILE A 60 0.06 12.32 0.64
N ARG A 61 -0.04 12.33 1.97
CA ARG A 61 -0.25 11.12 2.76
C ARG A 61 -1.61 10.54 2.42
N GLY A 62 -1.66 9.31 1.94
CA GLY A 62 -2.90 8.60 1.70
C GLY A 62 -2.82 7.14 2.13
N VAL A 63 -3.93 6.43 1.92
CA VAL A 63 -4.08 4.99 2.14
C VAL A 63 -5.23 4.48 1.26
N GLU A 64 -5.10 3.26 0.75
CA GLU A 64 -6.22 2.53 0.16
C GLU A 64 -6.70 1.46 1.13
N ILE A 65 -7.90 1.64 1.67
CA ILE A 65 -8.47 0.79 2.73
C ILE A 65 -9.39 -0.25 2.09
N SER A 66 -9.09 -1.51 2.32
CA SER A 66 -9.96 -2.62 1.93
C SER A 66 -11.20 -2.65 2.80
N ALA A 67 -12.37 -2.79 2.19
CA ALA A 67 -13.64 -2.87 2.87
C ALA A 67 -14.52 -3.96 2.27
N GLU A 68 -15.21 -4.70 3.13
CA GLU A 68 -16.29 -5.59 2.69
C GLU A 68 -17.59 -4.79 2.55
N TYR A 69 -18.30 -5.05 1.46
CA TYR A 69 -19.63 -4.54 1.20
C TYR A 69 -20.57 -5.72 0.94
N PRO A 70 -21.87 -5.65 1.27
CA PRO A 70 -22.77 -6.81 1.20
C PRO A 70 -22.82 -7.52 -0.16
N THR A 71 -22.47 -6.83 -1.24
CA THR A 71 -22.48 -7.38 -2.60
C THR A 71 -21.09 -7.61 -3.19
N ASP A 72 -20.03 -7.03 -2.62
CA ASP A 72 -18.68 -7.07 -3.21
C ASP A 72 -17.59 -6.59 -2.21
N SER A 73 -16.33 -6.63 -2.62
CA SER A 73 -15.23 -5.88 -2.03
C SER A 73 -15.17 -4.45 -2.58
N LEU A 74 -14.85 -3.48 -1.72
CA LEU A 74 -14.60 -2.09 -2.08
C LEU A 74 -13.23 -1.67 -1.59
N HIS A 75 -12.63 -0.70 -2.28
CA HIS A 75 -11.48 0.03 -1.78
C HIS A 75 -11.85 1.49 -1.54
N ILE A 76 -11.42 2.02 -0.39
CA ILE A 76 -11.70 3.39 0.03
C ILE A 76 -10.39 4.15 0.14
N LEU A 77 -10.25 5.20 -0.66
CA LEU A 77 -9.10 6.09 -0.60
C LEU A 77 -9.28 7.10 0.54
N GLY A 78 -8.32 7.12 1.46
CA GLY A 78 -8.21 8.11 2.53
C GLY A 78 -7.04 9.04 2.26
N TYR A 79 -7.24 10.36 2.43
CA TYR A 79 -6.21 11.37 2.17
C TYR A 79 -6.05 12.31 3.35
N ASN A 80 -4.80 12.71 3.61
CA ASN A 80 -4.40 13.77 4.53
C ASN A 80 -5.09 13.72 5.91
N PHE A 81 -5.21 12.52 6.48
CA PHE A 81 -5.78 12.30 7.81
C PHE A 81 -4.80 12.72 8.91
N ASP A 82 -5.29 13.32 10.01
CA ASP A 82 -4.39 13.89 11.03
C ASP A 82 -3.74 12.85 11.96
N ASN A 83 -4.49 11.82 12.36
CA ASN A 83 -4.07 10.86 13.39
C ASN A 83 -3.56 9.54 12.77
N SER A 84 -2.28 9.51 12.39
CA SER A 84 -1.63 8.31 11.83
C SER A 84 -1.71 7.10 12.75
N GLU A 85 -1.56 7.26 14.07
CA GLU A 85 -1.53 6.13 15.02
C GLU A 85 -2.89 5.40 15.08
N LYS A 86 -3.98 6.17 15.13
CA LYS A 86 -5.34 5.58 15.10
C LYS A 86 -5.61 4.88 13.77
N VAL A 87 -5.17 5.46 12.66
CA VAL A 87 -5.30 4.86 11.34
C VAL A 87 -4.50 3.55 11.29
N GLU A 88 -3.22 3.57 11.66
CA GLU A 88 -2.37 2.37 11.68
C GLU A 88 -2.96 1.24 12.52
N LYS A 89 -3.59 1.55 13.65
CA LYS A 89 -4.25 0.52 14.46
C LYS A 89 -5.32 -0.24 13.66
N VAL A 90 -6.21 0.48 12.98
CA VAL A 90 -7.28 -0.12 12.15
C VAL A 90 -6.66 -0.88 10.97
N LEU A 91 -5.65 -0.29 10.33
CA LEU A 91 -4.97 -0.90 9.19
C LEU A 91 -4.27 -2.22 9.56
N ASN A 92 -3.65 -2.30 10.74
CA ASN A 92 -3.02 -3.53 11.22
C ASN A 92 -4.04 -4.67 11.42
N GLU A 93 -5.26 -4.36 11.89
CA GLU A 93 -6.33 -5.35 12.00
C GLU A 93 -6.70 -5.90 10.60
N LEU A 94 -6.79 -5.04 9.58
CA LEU A 94 -7.05 -5.46 8.19
C LEU A 94 -5.93 -6.33 7.61
N ILE A 95 -4.67 -5.98 7.87
CA ILE A 95 -3.51 -6.79 7.46
C ILE A 95 -3.57 -8.19 8.08
N GLU A 96 -3.95 -8.32 9.36
CA GLU A 96 -4.10 -9.63 9.99
C GLU A 96 -5.17 -10.49 9.32
N TYR A 97 -6.32 -9.91 8.96
CA TYR A 97 -7.35 -10.63 8.19
C TYR A 97 -6.83 -11.07 6.83
N ARG A 98 -6.09 -10.20 6.13
CA ARG A 98 -5.47 -10.51 4.83
C ARG A 98 -4.46 -11.65 4.94
N ASN A 99 -3.62 -11.66 5.98
CA ASN A 99 -2.65 -12.73 6.20
C ASN A 99 -3.33 -14.09 6.44
N LYS A 100 -4.37 -14.13 7.28
CA LYS A 100 -5.18 -15.35 7.50
C LYS A 100 -5.85 -15.82 6.22
N ARG A 101 -6.38 -14.90 5.42
CA ARG A 101 -6.96 -15.22 4.10
C ARG A 101 -5.92 -15.84 3.18
N ASN A 102 -4.70 -15.32 3.14
CA ASN A 102 -3.62 -15.82 2.28
C ASN A 102 -3.17 -17.23 2.68
N GLU A 103 -3.17 -17.57 3.97
CA GLU A 103 -2.97 -18.95 4.45
C GLU A 103 -4.04 -19.90 3.87
N LEU A 104 -5.31 -19.51 3.93
CA LEU A 104 -6.42 -20.31 3.36
C LEU A 104 -6.34 -20.45 1.84
N ILE A 105 -5.89 -19.41 1.13
CA ILE A 105 -5.67 -19.47 -0.32
C ILE A 105 -4.55 -20.47 -0.62
N LEU A 106 -3.43 -20.40 0.11
CA LEU A 106 -2.31 -21.32 -0.05
C LEU A 106 -2.71 -22.78 0.17
N GLU A 107 -3.47 -23.06 1.24
CA GLU A 107 -4.02 -24.39 1.51
C GLU A 107 -4.88 -24.90 0.36
N LYS A 108 -5.80 -24.08 -0.15
CA LYS A 108 -6.65 -24.43 -1.29
C LYS A 108 -5.83 -24.67 -2.56
N MET A 109 -4.82 -23.86 -2.85
CA MET A 109 -3.95 -24.07 -4.00
C MET A 109 -3.21 -25.42 -3.88
N ASN A 110 -2.67 -25.74 -2.70
CA ASN A 110 -1.98 -27.00 -2.49
C ASN A 110 -2.91 -28.22 -2.64
N GLN A 111 -4.18 -28.10 -2.25
CA GLN A 111 -5.21 -29.13 -2.50
C GLN A 111 -5.48 -29.36 -4.00
N HIS A 112 -5.25 -28.36 -4.85
CA HIS A 112 -5.41 -28.44 -6.31
C HIS A 112 -4.12 -28.85 -7.03
N GLY A 113 -3.10 -29.33 -6.30
CA GLY A 113 -1.88 -29.89 -6.86
C GLY A 113 -0.74 -28.89 -7.08
N PHE A 114 -0.91 -27.64 -6.66
CA PHE A 114 0.22 -26.72 -6.52
C PHE A 114 1.10 -27.15 -5.34
N LYS A 115 2.39 -26.80 -5.38
CA LYS A 115 3.33 -27.05 -4.28
C LYS A 115 3.94 -25.71 -3.89
N LEU A 116 3.19 -24.92 -3.16
CA LEU A 116 3.55 -23.57 -2.76
C LEU A 116 3.73 -23.52 -1.24
N THR A 117 4.73 -22.78 -0.79
CA THR A 117 4.96 -22.49 0.63
C THR A 117 4.69 -21.04 0.97
N MET A 118 4.50 -20.76 2.26
CA MET A 118 4.36 -19.39 2.72
C MET A 118 5.69 -18.63 2.62
N GLU A 119 6.83 -19.32 2.74
CA GLU A 119 8.16 -18.74 2.48
C GLU A 119 8.27 -18.23 1.04
N GLU A 120 7.89 -19.04 0.04
CA GLU A 120 7.92 -18.64 -1.37
C GLU A 120 7.02 -17.43 -1.61
N LEU A 121 5.83 -17.40 -1.01
CA LEU A 121 4.93 -16.26 -1.12
C LEU A 121 5.55 -14.99 -0.52
N LYS A 122 6.21 -15.10 0.63
CA LYS A 122 6.90 -13.97 1.29
C LYS A 122 8.16 -13.51 0.55
N GLU A 123 8.87 -14.39 -0.15
CA GLU A 123 10.01 -14.02 -0.98
C GLU A 123 9.58 -13.16 -2.18
N VAL A 124 8.41 -13.47 -2.74
CA VAL A 124 7.83 -12.69 -3.85
C VAL A 124 7.19 -11.40 -3.35
N ALA A 125 6.49 -11.46 -2.21
CA ALA A 125 5.81 -10.32 -1.63
C ALA A 125 6.80 -9.39 -0.91
N LYS A 126 7.13 -8.26 -1.53
CA LYS A 126 8.11 -7.29 -1.01
C LYS A 126 7.57 -6.38 0.11
N GLY A 127 6.28 -6.44 0.39
CA GLY A 127 5.56 -5.53 1.29
C GLY A 127 4.94 -6.21 2.52
N LYS A 128 4.45 -5.39 3.46
CA LYS A 128 3.77 -5.88 4.68
C LYS A 128 2.42 -6.51 4.37
N ALA A 129 1.74 -5.99 3.36
CA ALA A 129 0.50 -6.54 2.85
C ALA A 129 0.81 -7.39 1.62
N ILE A 130 0.66 -8.71 1.74
CA ILE A 130 0.76 -9.62 0.60
C ILE A 130 -0.55 -9.50 -0.19
N GLY A 131 -0.46 -8.95 -1.40
CA GLY A 131 -1.55 -8.77 -2.37
C GLY A 131 -2.31 -10.06 -2.66
#